data_AF-A0A7J9Q146-F1
#
_entry.id   AF-A0A7J9Q146-F1
#
_cell.length_a   1.000
_cell.length_b   1.000
_cell.length_c   1.000
_cell.angle_alpha   90.00
_cell.angle_beta   90.00
_cell.angle_gamma   90.00
#
_symmetry.space_group_name_H-M   'P 1'
#
loop_
_entity.id
_entity.type
_entity.pdbx_description
1 polymer ?
#
loop_
_entity_poly.entity_id
_entity_poly.type
_entity_poly.pdbx_seq_one_letter_code
_entity_poly.pdbx_strand_id
1 'polypeptide(L)'
;MDELPRFAVSLKVEQDIHYSIISELLNRQGILCERWSEDAEYSCTIGQDVEFQIEEIEAHFERLAGISDQLYIEDKLSSVPLDDFAENLAESVKQFLFGKGLPYVRIANWPNFEPACAIITHDIDTLNNPPAGKGVEFAKYAMTRKVKKQPYNDNIQNIKDIENKHGINASFYFFPDYGKHQAHFKTILGQLDKKDEIALHGTQHSFQSAATLEKEKKELENITGIKIVGTRQHGLNFMVPHTWRYQEKAGLEYDLTHSYNDKFGFRAGTCLPFHPFDSLIKERFDILELPTSYMDWTALHHGMDYSAMMMKIKELCAVVEQHNGVFIPIFHNMYINEKSHPDVTKSFDDTTKYLKEKKYWITTARECTAWWKKRENVKLDISFDSNALTVNSDTRIPIEIFYPDGKIKRVIVESGKKTEIIND
;
A
#
# COMPACT_ATOMS: atom_id res chain seq x y z
N MET A 1 -10.77 -27.01 -32.15
CA MET A 1 -10.65 -25.56 -31.96
C MET A 1 -9.57 -25.46 -30.93
N ASP A 2 -8.34 -25.41 -31.41
CA ASP A 2 -7.17 -25.74 -30.62
C ASP A 2 -7.05 -24.71 -29.51
N GLU A 3 -7.09 -25.19 -28.26
CA GLU A 3 -6.93 -24.33 -27.09
C GLU A 3 -5.51 -23.76 -27.16
N LEU A 4 -5.43 -22.44 -27.37
CA LEU A 4 -4.16 -21.77 -27.49
C LEU A 4 -3.40 -21.90 -26.15
N PRO A 5 -2.07 -22.04 -26.17
CA PRO A 5 -1.29 -22.24 -24.96
C PRO A 5 -1.43 -21.03 -24.03
N ARG A 6 -1.86 -21.22 -22.78
CA ARG A 6 -1.92 -20.14 -21.76
C ARG A 6 -0.53 -19.82 -21.24
N PHE A 7 -0.08 -18.57 -21.32
CA PHE A 7 1.10 -18.14 -20.55
C PHE A 7 0.74 -18.00 -19.07
N ALA A 8 0.78 -19.10 -18.32
CA ALA A 8 0.72 -19.12 -16.87
C ALA A 8 2.03 -19.65 -16.31
N VAL A 9 2.58 -19.00 -15.29
CA VAL A 9 3.69 -19.57 -14.52
C VAL A 9 3.11 -20.68 -13.65
N SER A 10 3.34 -21.93 -14.04
CA SER A 10 2.90 -23.08 -13.25
C SER A 10 3.96 -23.46 -12.21
N LEU A 11 3.54 -23.52 -10.94
CA LEU A 11 4.39 -23.87 -9.81
C LEU A 11 4.08 -25.29 -9.33
N LYS A 12 5.12 -26.11 -9.24
CA LYS A 12 5.09 -27.42 -8.59
C LYS A 12 5.89 -27.31 -7.29
N VAL A 13 5.19 -27.36 -6.16
CA VAL A 13 5.80 -27.26 -4.83
C VAL A 13 5.19 -28.30 -3.92
N GLU A 14 5.97 -28.80 -2.97
CA GLU A 14 5.54 -29.89 -2.09
C GLU A 14 4.56 -29.45 -1.01
N GLN A 15 4.66 -28.20 -0.54
CA GLN A 15 3.84 -27.67 0.55
C GLN A 15 2.97 -26.50 0.09
N ASP A 16 1.72 -26.48 0.56
CA ASP A 16 0.76 -25.43 0.23
C ASP A 16 1.20 -24.03 0.65
N ILE A 17 1.90 -23.94 1.78
CA ILE A 17 2.44 -22.67 2.27
C ILE A 17 3.53 -22.12 1.33
N HIS A 18 4.40 -22.99 0.79
CA HIS A 18 5.42 -22.56 -0.16
C HIS A 18 4.79 -22.01 -1.44
N TYR A 19 3.72 -22.66 -1.92
CA TYR A 19 2.95 -22.14 -3.07
C TYR A 19 2.44 -20.73 -2.78
N SER A 20 1.77 -20.56 -1.65
CA SER A 20 1.15 -19.28 -1.28
C SER A 20 2.20 -18.17 -1.14
N ILE A 21 3.36 -18.44 -0.55
CA ILE A 21 4.45 -17.46 -0.41
C ILE A 21 5.02 -17.08 -1.78
N ILE A 22 5.38 -18.07 -2.61
CA ILE A 22 5.97 -17.83 -3.93
C ILE A 22 4.96 -17.10 -4.84
N SER A 23 3.69 -17.51 -4.80
CA SER A 23 2.61 -16.85 -5.54
C SER A 23 2.42 -15.40 -5.10
N GLU A 24 2.51 -15.10 -3.81
CA GLU A 24 2.44 -13.73 -3.30
C GLU A 24 3.62 -12.87 -3.78
N LEU A 25 4.84 -13.41 -3.72
CA LEU A 25 6.05 -12.72 -4.18
C LEU A 25 6.04 -12.45 -5.69
N LEU A 26 5.62 -13.43 -6.50
CA LEU A 26 5.47 -13.27 -7.94
C LEU A 26 4.35 -12.29 -8.28
N ASN A 27 3.24 -12.31 -7.55
CA ASN A 27 2.14 -11.38 -7.76
C ASN A 27 2.57 -9.91 -7.57
N ARG A 28 3.43 -9.64 -6.59
CA ARG A 28 4.02 -8.31 -6.35
C ARG A 28 4.80 -7.79 -7.56
N GLN A 29 5.36 -8.69 -8.36
CA GLN A 29 6.04 -8.37 -9.62
C GLN A 29 5.14 -8.41 -10.86
N GLY A 30 3.83 -8.55 -10.67
CA GLY A 30 2.84 -8.60 -11.74
C GLY A 30 2.77 -9.94 -12.46
N ILE A 31 3.34 -11.00 -11.89
CA ILE A 31 3.31 -12.35 -12.44
C ILE A 31 2.17 -13.13 -11.79
N LEU A 32 1.25 -13.64 -12.60
CA LEU A 32 0.21 -14.56 -12.14
C LEU A 32 0.71 -16.00 -12.17
N CYS A 33 0.40 -16.74 -11.10
CA CYS A 33 0.80 -18.12 -10.92
C CYS A 33 -0.40 -19.03 -10.84
N GLU A 34 -0.25 -20.24 -11.38
CA GLU A 34 -1.20 -21.33 -11.23
C GLU A 34 -0.52 -22.53 -10.58
N ARG A 35 -1.31 -23.34 -9.84
CA ARG A 35 -0.81 -24.64 -9.38
C ARG A 35 -0.67 -25.57 -10.56
N TRP A 36 0.46 -26.25 -10.60
CA TRP A 36 0.70 -27.29 -11.60
C TRP A 36 -0.26 -28.48 -11.42
N SER A 37 -0.78 -29.00 -12.52
CA SER A 37 -1.65 -30.16 -12.61
C SER A 37 -1.21 -31.07 -13.77
N GLU A 38 -1.27 -32.39 -13.58
CA GLU A 38 -0.95 -33.36 -14.64
C GLU A 38 -1.95 -33.31 -15.81
N ASP A 39 -3.17 -32.86 -15.56
CA ASP A 39 -4.27 -32.85 -16.53
C ASP A 39 -4.33 -31.57 -17.37
N ALA A 40 -3.46 -30.60 -17.10
CA ALA A 40 -3.47 -29.29 -17.75
C ALA A 40 -2.36 -29.16 -18.81
N GLU A 41 -2.71 -28.62 -19.98
CA GLU A 41 -1.73 -28.27 -21.01
C GLU A 41 -1.15 -26.89 -20.74
N TYR A 42 0.12 -26.84 -20.31
CA TYR A 42 0.83 -25.59 -20.04
C TYR A 42 1.84 -25.25 -21.14
N SER A 43 1.84 -23.99 -21.56
CA SER A 43 2.86 -23.44 -22.47
C SER A 43 4.26 -23.40 -21.84
N CYS A 44 4.30 -23.26 -20.52
CA CYS A 44 5.53 -23.09 -19.73
C CYS A 44 5.29 -23.58 -18.30
N THR A 45 6.18 -24.43 -17.77
CA THR A 45 6.20 -24.84 -16.37
C THR A 45 7.51 -24.38 -15.75
N ILE A 46 7.45 -23.60 -14.67
CA ILE A 46 8.67 -23.05 -14.04
C ILE A 46 9.02 -23.84 -12.78
N GLY A 47 8.02 -24.32 -12.03
CA GLY A 47 8.26 -25.05 -10.79
C GLY A 47 8.87 -26.45 -10.92
N GLN A 48 9.05 -27.00 -12.13
CA GLN A 48 9.84 -28.23 -12.32
C GLN A 48 11.33 -27.94 -12.54
N ASP A 49 11.67 -26.75 -13.04
CA ASP A 49 13.00 -26.43 -13.57
C ASP A 49 13.74 -25.35 -12.75
N VAL A 50 13.10 -24.78 -11.72
CA VAL A 50 13.70 -23.82 -10.77
C VAL A 50 13.69 -24.43 -9.37
N GLU A 51 14.88 -24.73 -8.83
CA GLU A 51 15.05 -25.13 -7.44
C GLU A 51 14.94 -23.91 -6.52
N PHE A 52 14.02 -23.97 -5.54
CA PHE A 52 13.92 -22.96 -4.49
C PHE A 52 14.55 -23.50 -3.20
N GLN A 53 15.40 -22.69 -2.56
CA GLN A 53 15.92 -23.03 -1.24
C GLN A 53 14.83 -22.84 -0.18
N ILE A 54 14.51 -23.91 0.55
CA ILE A 54 13.44 -23.91 1.55
C ILE A 54 13.74 -22.89 2.66
N GLU A 55 15.00 -22.79 3.08
CA GLU A 55 15.42 -21.86 4.14
C GLU A 55 15.16 -20.40 3.75
N GLU A 56 15.29 -20.05 2.47
CA GLU A 56 15.01 -18.71 1.96
C GLU A 56 13.50 -18.43 1.99
N ILE A 57 12.68 -19.40 1.55
CA ILE A 57 11.21 -19.31 1.62
C ILE A 57 10.74 -19.11 3.08
N GLU A 58 11.29 -19.87 4.02
CA GLU A 58 10.94 -19.77 5.44
C GLU A 58 11.32 -18.40 6.03
N ALA A 59 12.49 -17.85 5.69
CA ALA A 59 12.89 -16.51 6.11
C ALA A 59 11.94 -15.41 5.58
N HIS A 60 11.38 -15.58 4.38
CA HIS A 60 10.39 -14.66 3.83
C HIS A 60 9.00 -14.85 4.43
N PHE A 61 8.63 -16.08 4.80
CA PHE A 61 7.43 -16.34 5.59
C PHE A 61 7.43 -15.54 6.89
N GLU A 62 8.54 -15.53 7.64
CA GLU A 62 8.61 -14.79 8.91
C GLU A 62 8.34 -13.29 8.75
N ARG A 63 8.78 -12.70 7.64
CA ARG A 63 8.56 -11.28 7.36
C ARG A 63 7.14 -11.00 6.88
N LEU A 64 6.60 -11.81 5.96
CA LEU A 64 5.20 -11.72 5.52
C LEU A 64 4.22 -12.00 6.66
N ALA A 65 4.60 -12.85 7.61
CA ALA A 65 3.85 -13.13 8.80
C ALA A 65 4.07 -12.08 9.90
N GLY A 66 4.91 -11.06 9.69
CA GLY A 66 5.17 -9.97 10.63
C GLY A 66 5.91 -10.36 11.91
N ILE A 67 6.48 -11.57 11.98
CA ILE A 67 7.19 -12.07 13.17
C ILE A 67 8.70 -11.76 13.14
N SER A 68 9.22 -11.25 12.02
CA SER A 68 10.63 -10.86 11.88
C SER A 68 10.84 -9.37 12.09
N ASP A 69 11.40 -8.99 13.24
CA ASP A 69 11.87 -7.62 13.52
C ASP A 69 13.38 -7.43 13.21
N GLN A 70 14.01 -8.30 12.42
CA GLN A 70 15.45 -8.21 12.13
C GLN A 70 15.85 -6.87 11.48
N LEU A 71 15.00 -6.31 10.63
CA LEU A 71 15.23 -5.00 10.01
C LEU A 71 15.33 -3.88 11.04
N TYR A 72 14.55 -4.00 12.12
CA TYR A 72 14.57 -3.07 13.23
C TYR A 72 15.89 -3.15 14.01
N ILE A 73 16.43 -4.36 14.20
CA ILE A 73 17.69 -4.62 14.93
C ILE A 73 18.92 -4.13 14.14
N GLU A 74 18.94 -4.34 12.82
CA GLU A 74 20.08 -3.96 11.98
C GLU A 74 20.05 -2.50 11.49
N ASP A 75 19.01 -1.75 11.85
CA ASP A 75 18.74 -0.35 11.42
C ASP A 75 18.69 -0.16 9.89
N LYS A 76 18.42 -1.26 9.15
CA LYS A 76 18.30 -1.27 7.68
C LYS A 76 16.87 -0.95 7.24
N LEU A 77 16.38 0.21 7.64
CA LEU A 77 14.96 0.56 7.50
C LEU A 77 14.57 0.93 6.06
N SER A 78 15.55 1.28 5.22
CA SER A 78 15.39 1.48 3.78
C SER A 78 15.61 0.20 2.96
N SER A 79 16.00 -0.91 3.59
CA SER A 79 16.12 -2.17 2.88
C SER A 79 14.75 -2.83 2.74
N VAL A 80 14.49 -3.38 1.57
CA VAL A 80 13.25 -4.08 1.26
C VAL A 80 13.59 -5.49 0.77
N PRO A 81 14.12 -6.37 1.65
CA PRO A 81 14.61 -7.68 1.25
C PRO A 81 13.55 -8.58 0.62
N LEU A 82 12.26 -8.35 0.87
CA LEU A 82 11.20 -9.09 0.17
C LEU A 82 11.04 -8.60 -1.26
N ASP A 83 11.18 -7.29 -1.50
CA ASP A 83 11.12 -6.74 -2.86
C ASP A 83 12.33 -7.22 -3.67
N ASP A 84 13.55 -7.16 -3.08
CA ASP A 84 14.77 -7.69 -3.69
C ASP A 84 14.62 -9.19 -4.08
N PHE A 85 14.08 -10.00 -3.17
CA PHE A 85 13.86 -11.43 -3.44
C PHE A 85 12.80 -11.66 -4.51
N ALA A 86 11.67 -10.96 -4.43
CA ALA A 86 10.60 -11.06 -5.41
C ALA A 86 11.09 -10.67 -6.83
N GLU A 87 11.94 -9.65 -6.93
CA GLU A 87 12.57 -9.24 -8.19
C GLU A 87 13.53 -10.29 -8.74
N ASN A 88 14.40 -10.86 -7.91
CA ASN A 88 15.30 -11.96 -8.32
C ASN A 88 14.52 -13.18 -8.81
N LEU A 89 13.41 -13.49 -8.14
CA LEU A 89 12.50 -14.56 -8.52
C LEU A 89 11.84 -14.26 -9.89
N ALA A 90 11.34 -13.05 -10.10
CA ALA A 90 10.77 -12.61 -11.37
C ALA A 90 11.82 -12.59 -12.51
N GLU A 91 13.06 -12.21 -12.23
CA GLU A 91 14.14 -12.26 -13.21
C GLU A 91 14.51 -13.70 -13.58
N SER A 92 14.49 -14.63 -12.61
CA SER A 92 14.69 -16.06 -12.88
C SER A 92 13.62 -16.61 -13.82
N VAL A 93 12.34 -16.25 -13.59
CA VAL A 93 11.20 -16.57 -14.49
C VAL A 93 11.45 -16.02 -15.90
N LYS A 94 11.87 -14.76 -16.00
CA LYS A 94 12.12 -14.09 -17.28
C LYS A 94 13.28 -14.74 -18.04
N GLN A 95 14.40 -15.04 -17.38
CA GLN A 95 15.55 -15.71 -18.01
C GLN A 95 15.19 -17.11 -18.51
N PHE A 96 14.38 -17.86 -17.76
CA PHE A 96 13.85 -19.15 -18.21
C PHE A 96 13.04 -19.03 -19.51
N LEU A 97 12.09 -18.07 -19.56
CA LEU A 97 11.27 -17.82 -20.76
C LEU A 97 12.13 -17.39 -21.95
N PHE A 98 13.11 -16.50 -21.74
CA PHE A 98 14.04 -16.07 -22.77
C PHE A 98 14.87 -17.22 -23.33
N GLY A 99 15.32 -18.16 -22.48
CA GLY A 99 16.01 -19.37 -22.91
C GLY A 99 15.17 -20.29 -23.80
N LYS A 100 13.83 -20.18 -23.75
CA LYS A 100 12.89 -20.87 -24.64
C LYS A 100 12.49 -20.04 -25.87
N GLY A 101 13.04 -18.83 -26.03
CA GLY A 101 12.64 -17.89 -27.08
C GLY A 101 11.27 -17.25 -26.87
N LEU A 102 10.73 -17.33 -25.65
CA LEU A 102 9.41 -16.80 -25.30
C LEU A 102 9.52 -15.40 -24.69
N PRO A 103 8.54 -14.51 -24.94
CA PRO A 103 8.45 -13.23 -24.25
C PRO A 103 8.06 -13.41 -22.78
N TYR A 104 8.54 -12.50 -21.93
CA TYR A 104 8.10 -12.38 -20.54
C TYR A 104 7.03 -11.30 -20.44
N VAL A 105 5.85 -11.68 -19.95
CA VAL A 105 4.70 -10.78 -19.80
C VAL A 105 4.37 -10.65 -18.31
N ARG A 106 4.19 -9.42 -17.85
CA ARG A 106 3.70 -9.13 -16.50
C ARG A 106 2.65 -8.03 -16.52
N ILE A 107 1.84 -7.99 -15.49
CA ILE A 107 0.92 -6.87 -15.25
C ILE A 107 1.73 -5.71 -14.67
N ALA A 108 1.52 -4.50 -15.17
CA ALA A 108 2.22 -3.32 -14.64
C ALA A 108 1.86 -3.12 -13.15
N ASN A 109 2.81 -2.64 -12.35
CA ASN A 109 2.56 -2.38 -10.93
C ASN A 109 1.42 -1.38 -10.72
N TRP A 110 1.28 -0.38 -11.61
CA TRP A 110 0.33 0.75 -11.49
C TRP A 110 -0.52 0.96 -12.76
N PRO A 111 -1.74 1.54 -12.64
CA PRO A 111 -2.78 1.49 -13.67
C PRO A 111 -2.43 2.09 -15.04
N ASN A 112 -1.51 3.06 -15.10
CA ASN A 112 -1.07 3.71 -16.33
C ASN A 112 0.46 3.74 -16.44
N PHE A 113 1.15 2.72 -15.92
CA PHE A 113 2.61 2.59 -15.95
C PHE A 113 3.33 3.74 -15.23
N GLU A 114 2.70 4.31 -14.20
CA GLU A 114 3.34 5.24 -13.30
C GLU A 114 4.60 4.58 -12.69
N PRO A 115 5.66 5.35 -12.39
CA PRO A 115 6.90 4.79 -11.83
C PRO A 115 6.72 4.27 -10.39
N ALA A 116 5.74 4.81 -9.66
CA ALA A 116 5.44 4.45 -8.28
C ALA A 116 4.03 4.92 -7.90
N CYS A 117 3.53 4.46 -6.76
CA CYS A 117 2.30 4.94 -6.14
C CYS A 117 2.61 5.80 -4.90
N ALA A 118 1.72 6.74 -4.58
CA ALA A 118 1.67 7.35 -3.26
C ALA A 118 0.25 7.37 -2.70
N ILE A 119 0.15 7.08 -1.41
CA ILE A 119 -1.11 7.16 -0.66
C ILE A 119 -0.90 8.14 0.50
N ILE A 120 -1.38 9.36 0.32
CA ILE A 120 -1.34 10.37 1.39
C ILE A 120 -2.39 10.01 2.43
N THR A 121 -1.97 9.93 3.70
CA THR A 121 -2.87 9.58 4.80
C THR A 121 -2.84 10.59 5.94
N HIS A 122 -4.01 10.77 6.54
CA HIS A 122 -4.22 11.68 7.66
C HIS A 122 -4.89 10.98 8.82
N ASP A 123 -4.18 10.87 9.95
CA ASP A 123 -4.75 10.37 11.20
C ASP A 123 -5.35 11.54 11.98
N ILE A 124 -6.66 11.47 12.21
CA ILE A 124 -7.43 12.55 12.83
C ILE A 124 -7.55 12.28 14.32
N ASP A 125 -6.45 12.48 15.05
CA ASP A 125 -6.37 12.10 16.47
C ASP A 125 -7.19 13.01 17.39
N THR A 126 -7.30 14.29 17.06
CA THR A 126 -7.97 15.26 17.93
C THR A 126 -8.65 16.36 17.14
N LEU A 127 -9.86 16.74 17.57
CA LEU A 127 -10.62 17.83 16.96
C LEU A 127 -10.55 19.13 17.79
N ASN A 128 -9.91 19.14 18.97
CA ASN A 128 -9.94 20.31 19.84
C ASN A 128 -8.88 20.36 20.95
N ASN A 129 -7.75 19.65 20.84
CA ASN A 129 -6.68 19.91 21.78
C ASN A 129 -5.97 21.23 21.44
N PRO A 130 -5.63 22.09 22.41
CA PRO A 130 -4.68 23.16 22.16
C PRO A 130 -3.32 22.53 21.79
N PRO A 131 -2.55 23.10 20.83
CA PRO A 131 -1.21 22.60 20.57
C PRO A 131 -0.38 22.64 21.87
N ALA A 132 0.50 21.67 22.06
CA ALA A 132 1.54 21.80 23.07
C ALA A 132 2.56 22.83 22.56
N GLY A 133 2.39 24.10 22.93
CA GLY A 133 3.25 25.20 22.50
C GLY A 133 3.83 26.00 23.67
N LYS A 134 5.04 26.53 23.48
CA LYS A 134 5.67 27.53 24.39
C LYS A 134 5.96 28.80 23.59
N GLY A 135 5.68 29.98 24.16
CA GLY A 135 6.06 31.28 23.57
C GLY A 135 4.91 32.28 23.38
N VAL A 136 5.28 33.53 23.07
CA VAL A 136 4.36 34.69 22.99
C VAL A 136 3.42 34.61 21.78
N GLU A 137 3.91 34.18 20.62
CA GLU A 137 3.08 34.02 19.41
C GLU A 137 2.05 32.89 19.57
N PHE A 138 2.42 31.81 20.28
CA PHE A 138 1.48 30.76 20.67
C PHE A 138 0.41 31.28 21.64
N ALA A 139 0.79 32.08 22.64
CA ALA A 139 -0.17 32.69 23.57
C ALA A 139 -1.18 33.60 22.84
N LYS A 140 -0.72 34.40 21.87
CA LYS A 140 -1.59 35.23 21.01
C LYS A 140 -2.52 34.38 20.14
N TYR A 141 -2.00 33.32 19.51
CA TYR A 141 -2.79 32.37 18.74
C TYR A 141 -3.87 31.72 19.61
N ALA A 142 -3.49 31.24 20.78
CA ALA A 142 -4.37 30.54 21.69
C ALA A 142 -5.48 31.45 22.24
N MET A 143 -5.14 32.71 22.55
CA MET A 143 -6.10 33.73 22.97
C MET A 143 -7.07 34.09 21.85
N THR A 144 -6.58 34.22 20.61
CA THR A 144 -7.43 34.52 19.43
C THR A 144 -8.44 33.41 19.16
N ARG A 145 -8.01 32.14 19.19
CA ARG A 145 -8.90 30.97 19.01
C ARG A 145 -9.96 30.89 20.12
N LYS A 146 -9.55 31.15 21.38
CA LYS A 146 -10.47 31.24 22.53
C LYS A 146 -11.55 32.32 22.33
N VAL A 147 -11.14 33.52 21.92
CA VAL A 147 -12.05 34.65 21.66
C VAL A 147 -13.00 34.34 20.50
N LYS A 148 -12.51 33.71 19.44
CA LYS A 148 -13.30 33.33 18.26
C LYS A 148 -14.12 32.04 18.44
N LYS A 149 -14.03 31.35 19.59
CA LYS A 149 -14.61 30.02 19.84
C LYS A 149 -14.30 28.99 18.73
N GLN A 150 -13.13 29.12 18.10
CA GLN A 150 -12.68 28.20 17.06
C GLN A 150 -11.88 27.06 17.70
N PRO A 151 -12.06 25.81 17.26
CA PRO A 151 -11.22 24.71 17.69
C PRO A 151 -9.74 25.00 17.36
N TYR A 152 -8.86 24.47 18.20
CA TYR A 152 -7.44 24.78 18.15
C TYR A 152 -6.66 23.96 17.12
N ASN A 153 -7.00 22.68 16.95
CA ASN A 153 -6.24 21.72 16.15
C ASN A 153 -7.09 21.02 15.05
N ASP A 154 -8.33 21.46 14.81
CA ASP A 154 -9.02 21.09 13.58
C ASP A 154 -8.39 21.88 12.41
N ASN A 155 -7.29 21.34 11.88
CA ASN A 155 -6.60 21.88 10.70
C ASN A 155 -7.00 21.12 9.42
N ILE A 156 -8.16 20.47 9.39
CA ILE A 156 -8.63 19.72 8.21
C ILE A 156 -8.78 20.65 7.00
N GLN A 157 -9.30 21.87 7.19
CA GLN A 157 -9.35 22.84 6.11
C GLN A 157 -7.96 23.19 5.57
N ASN A 158 -6.94 23.35 6.42
CA ASN A 158 -5.57 23.64 5.95
C ASN A 158 -5.01 22.47 5.14
N ILE A 159 -5.27 21.23 5.58
CA ILE A 159 -4.92 20.02 4.84
C ILE A 159 -5.58 20.05 3.46
N LYS A 160 -6.90 20.25 3.41
CA LYS A 160 -7.67 20.31 2.17
C LYS A 160 -7.22 21.44 1.25
N ASP A 161 -6.84 22.59 1.78
CA ASP A 161 -6.32 23.70 0.98
C ASP A 161 -5.01 23.32 0.26
N ILE A 162 -4.11 22.61 0.96
CA ILE A 162 -2.85 22.09 0.37
C ILE A 162 -3.15 20.97 -0.64
N GLU A 163 -4.03 20.03 -0.31
CA GLU A 163 -4.41 18.95 -1.23
C GLU A 163 -5.05 19.50 -2.51
N ASN A 164 -5.97 20.46 -2.38
CA ASN A 164 -6.66 21.09 -3.50
C ASN A 164 -5.71 21.93 -4.36
N LYS A 165 -4.76 22.63 -3.74
CA LYS A 165 -3.68 23.33 -4.46
C LYS A 165 -2.91 22.37 -5.38
N HIS A 166 -2.71 21.13 -4.96
CA HIS A 166 -2.03 20.12 -5.77
C HIS A 166 -2.98 19.21 -6.55
N GLY A 167 -4.29 19.31 -6.36
CA GLY A 167 -5.29 18.47 -7.02
C GLY A 167 -5.13 16.98 -6.69
N ILE A 168 -4.89 16.67 -5.42
CA ILE A 168 -4.79 15.31 -4.90
C ILE A 168 -5.98 15.00 -3.98
N ASN A 169 -6.23 13.71 -3.77
CA ASN A 169 -7.15 13.20 -2.76
C ASN A 169 -6.37 12.30 -1.80
N ALA A 170 -6.86 12.16 -0.57
CA ALA A 170 -6.17 11.45 0.49
C ALA A 170 -7.11 10.53 1.28
N SER A 171 -6.53 9.71 2.16
CA SER A 171 -7.28 8.84 3.07
C SER A 171 -7.23 9.37 4.49
N PHE A 172 -8.39 9.64 5.07
CA PHE A 172 -8.56 10.21 6.40
C PHE A 172 -9.05 9.14 7.36
N TYR A 173 -8.30 8.90 8.44
CA TYR A 173 -8.59 7.92 9.46
C TYR A 173 -9.23 8.62 10.65
N PHE A 174 -10.50 8.30 10.92
CA PHE A 174 -11.28 8.92 11.99
C PHE A 174 -11.64 7.92 13.09
N PHE A 175 -11.62 8.38 14.33
CA PHE A 175 -12.29 7.65 15.41
C PHE A 175 -13.81 7.65 15.19
N PRO A 176 -14.51 6.58 15.61
CA PRO A 176 -15.97 6.57 15.57
C PRO A 176 -16.61 7.57 16.56
N ASP A 177 -15.88 7.89 17.64
CA ASP A 177 -16.35 8.76 18.71
C ASP A 177 -15.25 9.76 19.16
N TYR A 178 -15.54 11.05 18.98
CA TYR A 178 -14.71 12.17 19.49
C TYR A 178 -15.27 12.77 20.80
N GLY A 179 -16.18 12.06 21.47
CA GLY A 179 -16.82 12.45 22.72
C GLY A 179 -17.54 13.79 22.60
N LYS A 180 -17.11 14.77 23.40
CA LYS A 180 -17.70 16.13 23.41
C LYS A 180 -17.56 16.88 22.07
N HIS A 181 -16.77 16.37 21.13
CA HIS A 181 -16.56 16.96 19.80
C HIS A 181 -17.33 16.26 18.68
N GLN A 182 -18.22 15.31 18.99
CA GLN A 182 -18.96 14.55 17.97
C GLN A 182 -19.84 15.42 17.05
N ALA A 183 -20.41 16.51 17.56
CA ALA A 183 -21.16 17.46 16.73
C ALA A 183 -20.26 18.17 15.70
N HIS A 184 -19.03 18.49 16.10
CA HIS A 184 -18.05 19.13 15.23
C HIS A 184 -17.47 18.16 14.19
N PHE A 185 -17.27 16.89 14.57
CA PHE A 185 -16.89 15.83 13.64
C PHE A 185 -17.80 15.77 12.41
N LYS A 186 -19.13 15.83 12.59
CA LYS A 186 -20.09 15.87 11.47
C LYS A 186 -19.90 17.07 10.54
N THR A 187 -19.49 18.22 11.06
CA THR A 187 -19.15 19.39 10.25
C THR A 187 -17.86 19.19 9.47
N ILE A 188 -16.85 18.55 10.07
CA ILE A 188 -15.57 18.25 9.44
C ILE A 188 -15.73 17.28 8.27
N LEU A 189 -16.58 16.26 8.41
CA LEU A 189 -16.88 15.35 7.32
C LEU A 189 -17.41 16.08 6.06
N GLY A 190 -18.09 17.21 6.24
CA GLY A 190 -18.56 18.06 5.14
C GLY A 190 -17.46 18.88 4.45
N GLN A 191 -16.24 18.93 4.99
CA GLN A 191 -15.08 19.60 4.38
C GLN A 191 -14.32 18.68 3.40
N LEU A 192 -14.53 17.36 3.50
CA LEU A 192 -13.89 16.39 2.63
C LEU A 192 -14.55 16.33 1.26
N ASP A 193 -13.74 16.10 0.23
CA ASP A 193 -14.23 15.85 -1.12
C ASP A 193 -14.82 14.44 -1.21
N LYS A 194 -15.75 14.23 -2.15
CA LYS A 194 -16.32 12.88 -2.40
C LYS A 194 -15.29 11.84 -2.83
N LYS A 195 -14.13 12.28 -3.31
CA LYS A 195 -13.01 11.43 -3.73
C LYS A 195 -12.03 11.15 -2.59
N ASP A 196 -12.11 11.89 -1.49
CA ASP A 196 -11.34 11.55 -0.30
C ASP A 196 -11.92 10.28 0.31
N GLU A 197 -11.04 9.50 0.90
CA GLU A 197 -11.43 8.32 1.63
C GLU A 197 -11.63 8.63 3.11
N ILE A 198 -12.71 8.10 3.67
CA ILE A 198 -12.89 7.97 5.12
C ILE A 198 -12.65 6.50 5.51
N ALA A 199 -11.74 6.29 6.45
CA ALA A 199 -11.35 4.99 6.99
C ALA A 199 -11.39 4.99 8.52
N LEU A 200 -11.39 3.79 9.12
CA LEU A 200 -11.46 3.63 10.57
C LEU A 200 -10.09 3.93 11.20
N HIS A 201 -10.05 4.88 12.12
CA HIS A 201 -8.95 4.94 13.10
C HIS A 201 -9.35 4.11 14.31
N GLY A 202 -8.85 2.88 14.39
CA GLY A 202 -9.20 1.95 15.46
C GLY A 202 -8.76 2.52 16.81
N THR A 203 -9.62 2.42 17.83
CA THR A 203 -9.26 2.93 19.16
C THR A 203 -8.08 2.16 19.76
N GLN A 204 -7.45 2.74 20.79
CA GLN A 204 -6.23 2.22 21.42
C GLN A 204 -6.27 0.72 21.76
N HIS A 205 -7.43 0.12 22.02
CA HIS A 205 -7.57 -1.29 22.39
C HIS A 205 -8.35 -2.14 21.37
N SER A 206 -8.85 -1.55 20.29
CA SER A 206 -9.69 -2.26 19.31
C SER A 206 -8.90 -3.35 18.56
N PHE A 207 -7.59 -3.18 18.38
CA PHE A 207 -6.66 -4.14 17.78
C PHE A 207 -6.64 -5.54 18.45
N GLN A 208 -7.27 -5.69 19.61
CA GLN A 208 -7.36 -6.92 20.40
C GLN A 208 -8.72 -7.65 20.27
N SER A 209 -9.67 -7.10 19.52
CA SER A 209 -11.06 -7.61 19.49
C SER A 209 -11.77 -7.32 18.18
N ALA A 210 -12.12 -8.38 17.43
CA ALA A 210 -12.93 -8.28 16.23
C ALA A 210 -14.31 -7.64 16.50
N ALA A 211 -14.93 -7.95 17.65
CA ALA A 211 -16.23 -7.41 18.01
C ALA A 211 -16.17 -5.90 18.29
N THR A 212 -15.06 -5.43 18.85
CA THR A 212 -14.82 -3.99 19.07
C THR A 212 -14.63 -3.30 17.73
N LEU A 213 -13.77 -3.83 16.85
CA LEU A 213 -13.56 -3.29 15.51
C LEU A 213 -14.85 -3.25 14.69
N GLU A 214 -15.65 -4.31 14.73
CA GLU A 214 -16.93 -4.36 14.01
C GLU A 214 -17.91 -3.30 14.55
N LYS A 215 -17.95 -3.09 15.86
CA LYS A 215 -18.77 -2.04 16.48
C LYS A 215 -18.30 -0.65 16.04
N GLU A 216 -17.00 -0.35 16.17
CA GLU A 216 -16.42 0.94 15.81
C GLU A 216 -16.60 1.25 14.32
N LYS A 217 -16.35 0.26 13.47
CA LYS A 217 -16.62 0.32 12.03
C LYS A 217 -18.09 0.69 11.77
N LYS A 218 -19.04 -0.03 12.36
CA LYS A 218 -20.48 0.23 12.19
C LYS A 218 -20.89 1.61 12.68
N GLU A 219 -20.32 2.08 13.78
CA GLU A 219 -20.58 3.44 14.30
C GLU A 219 -20.12 4.50 13.28
N LEU A 220 -18.92 4.34 12.71
CA LEU A 220 -18.41 5.24 11.68
C LEU A 220 -19.23 5.15 10.38
N GLU A 221 -19.63 3.95 9.94
CA GLU A 221 -20.53 3.74 8.79
C GLU A 221 -21.88 4.44 9.01
N ASN A 222 -22.45 4.37 10.22
CA ASN A 222 -23.72 5.04 10.54
C ASN A 222 -23.60 6.57 10.52
N ILE A 223 -22.44 7.13 10.88
CA ILE A 223 -22.20 8.57 10.88
C ILE A 223 -22.00 9.09 9.45
N THR A 224 -21.23 8.34 8.65
CA THR A 224 -20.77 8.77 7.32
C THR A 224 -21.74 8.36 6.20
N GLY A 225 -22.54 7.31 6.41
CA GLY A 225 -23.43 6.75 5.40
C GLY A 225 -22.70 5.97 4.30
N ILE A 226 -21.43 5.63 4.47
CA ILE A 226 -20.62 4.87 3.51
C ILE A 226 -20.05 3.60 4.15
N LYS A 227 -19.73 2.59 3.32
CA LYS A 227 -19.00 1.40 3.77
C LYS A 227 -17.57 1.77 4.14
N ILE A 228 -17.12 1.34 5.31
CA ILE A 228 -15.75 1.51 5.78
C ILE A 228 -15.00 0.20 5.53
N VAL A 229 -13.95 0.27 4.71
CA VAL A 229 -13.19 -0.90 4.26
C VAL A 229 -11.74 -0.89 4.74
N GLY A 230 -11.25 0.25 5.23
CA GLY A 230 -9.88 0.41 5.68
C GLY A 230 -9.75 0.72 7.15
N THR A 231 -8.60 0.41 7.73
CA THR A 231 -8.27 0.79 9.09
C THR A 231 -6.80 1.20 9.26
N ARG A 232 -6.53 1.95 10.33
CA ARG A 232 -5.22 2.10 10.97
C ARG A 232 -5.43 2.17 12.48
N GLN A 233 -4.71 1.38 13.27
CA GLN A 233 -4.85 1.40 14.73
C GLN A 233 -4.13 2.59 15.34
N HIS A 234 -4.77 3.26 16.30
CA HIS A 234 -4.15 4.35 17.04
C HIS A 234 -2.90 3.87 17.80
N GLY A 235 -1.83 4.67 17.68
CA GLY A 235 -0.51 4.37 18.23
C GLY A 235 0.25 3.25 17.52
N LEU A 236 -0.24 2.79 16.36
CA LEU A 236 0.27 1.62 15.63
C LEU A 236 0.26 0.34 16.50
N ASN A 237 -0.69 0.26 17.44
CA ASN A 237 -0.84 -0.90 18.32
C ASN A 237 -1.21 -2.14 17.51
N PHE A 238 -0.38 -3.17 17.60
CA PHE A 238 -0.49 -4.33 16.72
C PHE A 238 -0.04 -5.61 17.43
N MET A 239 -0.80 -6.69 17.24
CA MET A 239 -0.47 -8.04 17.71
C MET A 239 -0.44 -9.00 16.55
N VAL A 240 0.75 -9.46 16.18
CA VAL A 240 0.92 -10.46 15.13
C VAL A 240 0.51 -11.85 15.64
N PRO A 241 -0.27 -12.65 14.88
CA PRO A 241 -1.07 -12.30 13.70
C PRO A 241 -2.51 -11.87 14.06
N HIS A 242 -2.83 -11.80 15.36
CA HIS A 242 -4.18 -11.57 15.89
C HIS A 242 -4.88 -10.32 15.37
N THR A 243 -4.17 -9.21 15.21
CA THR A 243 -4.77 -7.95 14.76
C THR A 243 -5.29 -8.08 13.33
N TRP A 244 -4.51 -8.63 12.39
CA TRP A 244 -4.99 -8.94 11.03
C TRP A 244 -6.22 -9.85 11.07
N ARG A 245 -6.17 -10.92 11.87
CA ARG A 245 -7.30 -11.84 12.04
C ARG A 245 -8.57 -11.12 12.54
N TYR A 246 -8.43 -10.19 13.47
CA TYR A 246 -9.56 -9.43 14.00
C TYR A 246 -10.09 -8.39 13.02
N GLN A 247 -9.21 -7.74 12.26
CA GLN A 247 -9.58 -6.77 11.23
C GLN A 247 -10.34 -7.44 10.08
N GLU A 248 -9.82 -8.56 9.57
CA GLU A 248 -10.47 -9.35 8.52
C GLU A 248 -11.84 -9.86 8.97
N LYS A 249 -11.94 -10.38 10.21
CA LYS A 249 -13.21 -10.80 10.80
C LYS A 249 -14.22 -9.65 10.95
N ALA A 250 -13.76 -8.41 11.16
CA ALA A 250 -14.61 -7.22 11.15
C ALA A 250 -15.02 -6.77 9.73
N GLY A 251 -14.56 -7.48 8.70
CA GLY A 251 -14.82 -7.19 7.29
C GLY A 251 -14.07 -5.95 6.80
N LEU A 252 -12.88 -5.69 7.34
CA LEU A 252 -11.94 -4.72 6.79
C LEU A 252 -11.14 -5.40 5.67
N GLU A 253 -10.85 -4.63 4.62
CA GLU A 253 -10.25 -5.10 3.39
C GLU A 253 -8.76 -4.75 3.29
N TYR A 254 -8.31 -3.73 4.02
CA TYR A 254 -6.90 -3.37 4.14
C TYR A 254 -6.56 -2.75 5.50
N ASP A 255 -5.27 -2.79 5.85
CA ASP A 255 -4.67 -2.18 7.03
C ASP A 255 -3.37 -1.42 6.67
N LEU A 256 -3.01 -0.42 7.48
CA LEU A 256 -1.75 0.33 7.38
C LEU A 256 -1.01 0.41 8.72
N THR A 257 -1.41 -0.42 9.69
CA THR A 257 -0.92 -0.33 11.06
C THR A 257 0.47 -0.93 11.21
N HIS A 258 0.85 -1.94 10.41
CA HIS A 258 2.08 -2.69 10.58
C HIS A 258 3.31 -1.90 10.11
N SER A 259 3.66 -0.87 10.88
CA SER A 259 4.75 0.07 10.64
C SER A 259 5.46 0.42 11.95
N TYR A 260 6.49 1.27 11.89
CA TYR A 260 7.25 1.73 13.06
C TYR A 260 6.74 3.07 13.56
N ASN A 261 6.58 3.20 14.88
CA ASN A 261 6.15 4.44 15.52
C ASN A 261 7.35 5.40 15.76
N ASP A 262 8.52 4.83 16.00
CA ASP A 262 9.74 5.50 16.43
C ASP A 262 10.81 5.59 15.34
N LYS A 263 10.55 5.02 14.15
CA LYS A 263 11.51 4.97 13.03
C LYS A 263 10.80 5.15 11.68
N PHE A 264 11.57 5.51 10.66
CA PHE A 264 11.10 5.60 9.27
C PHE A 264 11.51 4.35 8.50
N GLY A 265 10.68 3.86 7.59
CA GLY A 265 11.02 2.73 6.72
C GLY A 265 9.98 1.61 6.71
N PHE A 266 10.35 0.46 6.15
CA PHE A 266 9.42 -0.60 5.78
C PHE A 266 9.48 -1.77 6.77
N ARG A 267 8.54 -1.84 7.71
CA ARG A 267 8.56 -2.84 8.79
C ARG A 267 8.56 -4.30 8.30
N ALA A 268 7.70 -4.60 7.34
CA ALA A 268 7.64 -5.93 6.72
C ALA A 268 8.74 -6.20 5.67
N GLY A 269 9.70 -5.27 5.50
CA GLY A 269 10.75 -5.40 4.48
C GLY A 269 10.25 -5.29 3.05
N THR A 270 9.14 -4.59 2.85
CA THR A 270 8.50 -4.37 1.56
C THR A 270 7.93 -2.97 1.47
N CYS A 271 8.08 -2.34 0.31
CA CYS A 271 7.38 -1.13 -0.06
C CYS A 271 6.18 -1.39 -0.99
N LEU A 272 5.89 -2.64 -1.33
CA LEU A 272 4.69 -3.03 -2.09
C LEU A 272 3.58 -3.53 -1.13
N PRO A 273 2.29 -3.28 -1.47
CA PRO A 273 1.17 -3.94 -0.80
C PRO A 273 1.34 -5.46 -0.80
N PHE A 274 0.92 -6.11 0.28
CA PHE A 274 1.03 -7.55 0.41
C PHE A 274 -0.06 -8.13 1.28
N HIS A 275 -0.38 -9.40 1.03
CA HIS A 275 -1.20 -10.18 1.93
C HIS A 275 -0.34 -10.82 3.03
N PRO A 276 -0.59 -10.50 4.31
CA PRO A 276 0.16 -11.09 5.40
C PRO A 276 -0.20 -12.56 5.57
N PHE A 277 0.64 -13.28 6.31
CA PHE A 277 0.41 -14.69 6.63
C PHE A 277 0.14 -14.88 8.12
N ASP A 278 -0.80 -15.76 8.42
CA ASP A 278 -1.08 -16.20 9.77
C ASP A 278 0.04 -17.15 10.25
N SER A 279 0.92 -16.66 11.11
CA SER A 279 2.05 -17.43 11.64
C SER A 279 1.63 -18.69 12.42
N LEU A 280 0.39 -18.77 12.91
CA LEU A 280 -0.09 -19.86 13.74
C LEU A 280 -0.64 -21.03 12.92
N ILE A 281 -1.34 -20.74 11.81
CA ILE A 281 -1.95 -21.76 10.95
C ILE A 281 -1.31 -21.87 9.57
N LYS A 282 -0.34 -21.00 9.25
CA LYS A 282 0.38 -20.95 7.98
C LYS A 282 -0.54 -20.77 6.77
N GLU A 283 -1.48 -19.84 6.88
CA GLU A 283 -2.40 -19.48 5.80
C GLU A 283 -2.26 -17.99 5.46
N ARG A 284 -2.52 -17.62 4.21
CA ARG A 284 -2.55 -16.23 3.75
C ARG A 284 -3.85 -15.58 4.23
N PHE A 285 -3.77 -14.33 4.70
CA PHE A 285 -4.94 -13.51 4.97
C PHE A 285 -5.49 -12.86 3.68
N ASP A 286 -6.79 -12.57 3.65
CA ASP A 286 -7.45 -11.81 2.58
C ASP A 286 -7.32 -10.29 2.79
N ILE A 287 -7.05 -9.83 4.02
CA ILE A 287 -6.73 -8.43 4.27
C ILE A 287 -5.41 -8.04 3.60
N LEU A 288 -5.35 -6.85 3.00
CA LEU A 288 -4.14 -6.31 2.38
C LEU A 288 -3.43 -5.38 3.36
N GLU A 289 -2.15 -5.59 3.64
CA GLU A 289 -1.32 -4.63 4.39
C GLU A 289 -0.68 -3.65 3.41
N LEU A 290 -0.80 -2.35 3.69
CA LEU A 290 -0.14 -1.28 2.94
C LEU A 290 1.01 -0.70 3.77
N PRO A 291 2.28 -0.85 3.33
CA PRO A 291 3.44 -0.60 4.17
C PRO A 291 3.69 0.90 4.39
N THR A 292 3.22 1.43 5.51
CA THR A 292 3.50 2.81 5.93
C THR A 292 4.98 2.99 6.22
N SER A 293 5.59 4.05 5.68
CA SER A 293 7.04 4.27 5.76
C SER A 293 7.47 5.60 6.37
N TYR A 294 6.56 6.57 6.47
CA TYR A 294 6.84 7.87 7.07
C TYR A 294 5.71 8.34 7.98
N MET A 295 6.05 8.98 9.10
CA MET A 295 5.10 9.62 10.00
C MET A 295 5.69 10.92 10.57
N ASP A 296 4.90 11.99 10.56
CA ASP A 296 5.30 13.29 11.09
C ASP A 296 5.57 13.27 12.61
N TRP A 297 4.81 12.48 13.39
CA TRP A 297 5.07 12.25 14.81
C TRP A 297 6.48 11.72 15.05
N THR A 298 6.93 10.74 14.26
CA THR A 298 8.30 10.21 14.32
C THR A 298 9.32 11.32 14.06
N ALA A 299 9.09 12.15 13.04
CA ALA A 299 9.98 13.27 12.71
C ALA A 299 10.06 14.30 13.85
N LEU A 300 8.93 14.62 14.46
CA LEU A 300 8.87 15.52 15.62
C LEU A 300 9.58 14.93 16.84
N HIS A 301 9.43 13.63 17.08
CA HIS A 301 10.10 12.95 18.20
C HIS A 301 11.63 12.91 18.03
N HIS A 302 12.11 12.83 16.79
CA HIS A 302 13.52 12.97 16.42
C HIS A 302 14.01 14.42 16.35
N GLY A 303 13.14 15.42 16.60
CA GLY A 303 13.51 16.83 16.56
C GLY A 303 13.93 17.32 15.17
N MET A 304 13.40 16.70 14.11
CA MET A 304 13.77 17.02 12.73
C MET A 304 13.22 18.39 12.32
N ASP A 305 14.01 19.15 11.56
CA ASP A 305 13.56 20.36 10.86
C ASP A 305 13.02 20.01 9.46
N TYR A 306 12.53 21.03 8.74
CA TYR A 306 12.02 20.87 7.38
C TYR A 306 13.03 20.19 6.43
N SER A 307 14.31 20.56 6.51
CA SER A 307 15.34 20.04 5.59
C SER A 307 15.57 18.55 5.84
N ALA A 308 15.66 18.15 7.10
CA ALA A 308 15.81 16.76 7.51
C ALA A 308 14.58 15.94 7.12
N MET A 309 13.36 16.46 7.32
CA MET A 309 12.12 15.79 6.93
C MET A 309 12.09 15.52 5.41
N MET A 310 12.37 16.55 4.59
CA MET A 310 12.38 16.39 3.14
C MET A 310 13.50 15.48 2.64
N MET A 311 14.66 15.47 3.30
CA MET A 311 15.73 14.53 2.99
C MET A 311 15.27 13.09 3.21
N LYS A 312 14.67 12.81 4.38
CA LYS A 312 14.16 11.47 4.71
C LYS A 312 13.05 11.01 3.77
N ILE A 313 12.11 11.89 3.44
CA ILE A 313 11.02 11.60 2.50
C ILE A 313 11.59 11.21 1.12
N LYS A 314 12.58 11.96 0.62
CA LYS A 314 13.24 11.66 -0.66
C LYS A 314 14.03 10.36 -0.64
N GLU A 315 14.69 10.03 0.46
CA GLU A 315 15.36 8.73 0.63
C GLU A 315 14.37 7.57 0.55
N LEU A 316 13.23 7.67 1.24
CA LEU A 316 12.17 6.65 1.18
C LEU A 316 11.57 6.55 -0.22
N CYS A 317 11.32 7.69 -0.88
CA CYS A 317 10.83 7.72 -2.26
C CYS A 317 11.83 7.09 -3.24
N ALA A 318 13.14 7.22 -3.02
CA ALA A 318 14.14 6.57 -3.87
C ALA A 318 14.07 5.03 -3.78
N VAL A 319 13.84 4.48 -2.59
CA VAL A 319 13.59 3.04 -2.41
C VAL A 319 12.30 2.63 -3.12
N VAL A 320 11.23 3.41 -2.94
CA VAL A 320 9.95 3.16 -3.61
C VAL A 320 10.10 3.16 -5.14
N GLU A 321 10.85 4.10 -5.71
CA GLU A 321 11.10 4.16 -7.15
C GLU A 321 11.93 2.97 -7.66
N GLN A 322 12.90 2.51 -6.87
CA GLN A 322 13.73 1.36 -7.23
C GLN A 322 12.89 0.10 -7.41
N HIS A 323 11.87 -0.08 -6.59
CA HIS A 323 11.05 -1.31 -6.54
C HIS A 323 9.63 -1.14 -7.11
N ASN A 324 9.35 -0.02 -7.79
CA ASN A 324 8.01 0.36 -8.26
C ASN A 324 6.95 0.29 -7.15
N GLY A 325 7.33 0.64 -5.91
CA GLY A 325 6.56 0.52 -4.68
C GLY A 325 5.47 1.58 -4.47
N VAL A 326 4.97 1.61 -3.23
CA VAL A 326 4.08 2.64 -2.73
C VAL A 326 4.72 3.44 -1.58
N PHE A 327 4.70 4.76 -1.71
CA PHE A 327 5.06 5.67 -0.61
C PHE A 327 3.82 6.07 0.19
N ILE A 328 3.81 5.79 1.48
CA ILE A 328 2.67 6.08 2.36
C ILE A 328 3.15 6.89 3.57
N PRO A 329 2.95 8.22 3.56
CA PRO A 329 3.17 9.06 4.73
C PRO A 329 1.91 9.21 5.59
N ILE A 330 2.10 9.33 6.91
CA ILE A 330 1.11 9.80 7.87
C ILE A 330 1.40 11.26 8.22
N PHE A 331 0.40 12.12 8.04
CA PHE A 331 0.40 13.49 8.55
C PHE A 331 -0.80 13.70 9.47
N HIS A 332 -0.59 13.94 10.75
CA HIS A 332 -1.68 14.14 11.69
C HIS A 332 -2.22 15.57 11.58
N ASN A 333 -3.54 15.72 11.68
CA ASN A 333 -4.18 17.02 11.56
C ASN A 333 -3.66 18.05 12.58
N MET A 334 -3.27 17.61 13.77
CA MET A 334 -2.75 18.51 14.80
C MET A 334 -1.37 19.11 14.49
N TYR A 335 -0.60 18.52 13.57
CA TYR A 335 0.72 19.01 13.18
C TYR A 335 0.71 19.83 11.88
N ILE A 336 -0.40 19.87 11.14
CA ILE A 336 -0.55 20.71 9.94
C ILE A 336 -1.01 22.12 10.32
N ASN A 337 -0.11 22.93 10.87
CA ASN A 337 -0.36 24.30 11.28
C ASN A 337 0.88 25.18 11.14
N GLU A 338 0.83 26.17 10.25
CA GLU A 338 1.96 27.08 9.96
C GLU A 338 2.50 27.84 11.18
N LYS A 339 1.69 28.02 12.22
CA LYS A 339 2.09 28.80 13.41
C LYS A 339 2.76 27.96 14.48
N SER A 340 2.32 26.72 14.67
CA SER A 340 2.88 25.83 15.70
C SER A 340 3.88 24.82 15.15
N HIS A 341 3.71 24.40 13.90
CA HIS A 341 4.51 23.37 13.23
C HIS A 341 4.77 23.76 11.77
N PRO A 342 5.45 24.91 11.52
CA PRO A 342 5.72 25.40 10.17
C PRO A 342 6.48 24.38 9.33
N ASP A 343 7.46 23.67 9.91
CA ASP A 343 8.28 22.70 9.21
C ASP A 343 7.48 21.48 8.72
N VAL A 344 6.56 20.97 9.54
CA VAL A 344 5.66 19.86 9.16
C VAL A 344 4.66 20.30 8.08
N THR A 345 4.09 21.49 8.24
CA THR A 345 3.13 22.03 7.25
C THR A 345 3.81 22.21 5.89
N LYS A 346 5.04 22.76 5.90
CA LYS A 346 5.82 22.96 4.70
C LYS A 346 6.30 21.64 4.10
N SER A 347 6.71 20.67 4.92
CA SER A 347 7.13 19.36 4.41
C SER A 347 5.96 18.61 3.77
N PHE A 348 4.75 18.72 4.31
CA PHE A 348 3.54 18.18 3.68
C PHE A 348 3.26 18.81 2.30
N ASP A 349 3.25 20.15 2.21
CA ASP A 349 3.05 20.89 0.95
C ASP A 349 4.12 20.53 -0.11
N ASP A 350 5.39 20.48 0.27
CA ASP A 350 6.46 20.15 -0.67
C ASP A 350 6.54 18.65 -1.00
N THR A 351 6.09 17.76 -0.12
CA THR A 351 5.96 16.33 -0.40
C THR A 351 4.90 16.08 -1.46
N THR A 352 3.71 16.65 -1.29
CA THR A 352 2.62 16.51 -2.27
C THR A 352 3.01 17.07 -3.64
N LYS A 353 3.70 18.21 -3.67
CA LYS A 353 4.31 18.75 -4.88
C LYS A 353 5.35 17.81 -5.50
N TYR A 354 6.29 17.31 -4.69
CA TYR A 354 7.38 16.44 -5.13
C TYR A 354 6.85 15.15 -5.78
N LEU A 355 5.87 14.49 -5.17
CA LEU A 355 5.26 13.26 -5.69
C LEU A 355 4.59 13.48 -7.06
N LYS A 356 3.97 14.64 -7.26
CA LYS A 356 3.40 15.03 -8.57
C LYS A 356 4.48 15.27 -9.62
N GLU A 357 5.56 15.94 -9.27
CA GLU A 357 6.70 16.17 -10.17
C GLU A 357 7.35 14.84 -10.59
N LYS A 358 7.38 13.87 -9.68
CA LYS A 358 7.79 12.48 -9.94
C LYS A 358 6.77 11.64 -10.72
N LYS A 359 5.57 12.19 -11.00
CA LYS A 359 4.49 11.53 -11.74
C LYS A 359 4.00 10.23 -11.09
N TYR A 360 3.99 10.17 -9.77
CA TYR A 360 3.44 9.02 -9.05
C TYR A 360 1.94 8.92 -9.31
N TRP A 361 1.41 7.71 -9.21
CA TRP A 361 -0.02 7.51 -9.05
C TRP A 361 -0.42 7.88 -7.61
N ILE A 362 -0.85 9.13 -7.41
CA ILE A 362 -1.33 9.63 -6.12
C ILE A 362 -2.82 9.28 -5.99
N THR A 363 -3.17 8.49 -4.99
CA THR A 363 -4.50 7.87 -4.86
C THR A 363 -4.87 7.59 -3.40
N THR A 364 -6.10 7.15 -3.14
CA THR A 364 -6.54 6.72 -1.81
C THR A 364 -6.14 5.27 -1.52
N ALA A 365 -6.13 4.88 -0.24
CA ALA A 365 -5.80 3.52 0.17
C ALA A 365 -6.78 2.49 -0.40
N ARG A 366 -8.07 2.82 -0.48
CA ARG A 366 -9.11 2.02 -1.13
C ARG A 366 -8.92 1.86 -2.61
N GLU A 367 -8.56 2.93 -3.33
CA GLU A 367 -8.30 2.83 -4.77
C GLU A 367 -7.06 1.98 -5.05
N CYS A 368 -5.98 2.15 -4.27
CA CYS A 368 -4.80 1.29 -4.36
C CYS A 368 -5.15 -0.18 -4.05
N THR A 369 -5.91 -0.43 -2.98
CA THR A 369 -6.37 -1.79 -2.61
C THR A 369 -7.24 -2.41 -3.70
N ALA A 370 -8.18 -1.64 -4.26
CA ALA A 370 -9.03 -2.10 -5.35
C ALA A 370 -8.23 -2.43 -6.61
N TRP A 371 -7.22 -1.61 -6.92
CA TRP A 371 -6.28 -1.89 -8.00
C TRP A 371 -5.47 -3.16 -7.76
N TRP A 372 -4.92 -3.31 -6.55
CA TRP A 372 -4.11 -4.47 -6.18
C TRP A 372 -4.91 -5.77 -6.31
N LYS A 373 -6.10 -5.82 -5.70
CA LYS A 373 -7.03 -6.95 -5.81
C LYS A 373 -7.47 -7.22 -7.25
N LYS A 374 -7.71 -6.18 -8.04
CA LYS A 374 -8.01 -6.33 -9.46
C LYS A 374 -6.85 -7.00 -10.22
N ARG A 375 -5.61 -6.63 -9.88
CA ARG A 375 -4.40 -7.18 -10.48
C ARG A 375 -4.21 -8.66 -10.13
N GLU A 376 -4.55 -9.05 -8.91
CA GLU A 376 -4.48 -10.43 -8.44
C GLU A 376 -5.53 -11.35 -9.06
N ASN A 377 -6.74 -10.82 -9.31
CA ASN A 377 -7.89 -11.62 -9.71
C ASN A 377 -8.18 -11.59 -11.21
N VAL A 378 -7.38 -10.89 -12.02
CA VAL A 378 -7.58 -10.82 -13.47
C VAL A 378 -7.36 -12.17 -14.13
N LYS A 379 -8.21 -12.52 -15.09
CA LYS A 379 -8.00 -13.66 -15.97
C LYS A 379 -7.36 -13.19 -17.26
N LEU A 380 -6.08 -13.52 -17.42
CA LEU A 380 -5.30 -13.22 -18.61
C LEU A 380 -5.06 -14.50 -19.40
N ASP A 381 -5.54 -14.51 -20.64
CA ASP A 381 -5.21 -15.52 -21.61
C ASP A 381 -4.26 -14.90 -22.65
N ILE A 382 -3.10 -15.51 -22.79
CA ILE A 382 -1.98 -15.00 -23.56
C ILE A 382 -1.48 -16.15 -24.40
N SER A 383 -1.33 -15.94 -25.70
CA SER A 383 -0.72 -16.90 -26.62
C SER A 383 0.31 -16.21 -27.50
N PHE A 384 1.33 -16.95 -27.94
CA PHE A 384 2.41 -16.42 -28.76
C PHE A 384 2.60 -17.30 -30.00
N ASP A 385 2.54 -16.68 -31.18
CA ASP A 385 2.86 -17.32 -32.45
C ASP A 385 3.97 -16.52 -33.12
N SER A 386 5.16 -17.12 -33.22
CA SER A 386 6.35 -16.67 -33.95
C SER A 386 6.79 -15.22 -33.65
N ASN A 387 5.99 -14.21 -34.05
CA ASN A 387 6.24 -12.79 -33.86
C ASN A 387 5.06 -12.03 -33.21
N ALA A 388 3.92 -12.66 -32.90
CA ALA A 388 2.72 -12.00 -32.42
C ALA A 388 2.24 -12.57 -31.08
N LEU A 389 2.01 -11.66 -30.14
CA LEU A 389 1.31 -11.94 -28.88
C LEU A 389 -0.17 -11.64 -29.07
N THR A 390 -1.01 -12.62 -28.77
CA THR A 390 -2.44 -12.43 -28.61
C THR A 390 -2.74 -12.40 -27.11
N VAL A 391 -3.42 -11.36 -26.65
CA VAL A 391 -3.84 -11.24 -25.25
C VAL A 391 -5.34 -11.00 -25.18
N ASN A 392 -6.01 -11.75 -24.31
CA ASN A 392 -7.40 -11.57 -23.94
C ASN A 392 -7.50 -11.44 -22.42
N SER A 393 -8.33 -10.51 -21.96
CA SER A 393 -8.49 -10.22 -20.54
C SER A 393 -9.96 -10.04 -20.20
N ASP A 394 -10.39 -10.57 -19.05
CA ASP A 394 -11.74 -10.30 -18.53
C ASP A 394 -11.85 -8.88 -17.94
N THR A 395 -10.73 -8.20 -17.66
CA THR A 395 -10.71 -6.83 -17.16
C THR A 395 -9.77 -5.93 -17.96
N ARG A 396 -10.00 -4.61 -17.93
CA ARG A 396 -9.04 -3.67 -18.52
C ARG A 396 -7.77 -3.66 -17.69
N ILE A 397 -6.62 -4.04 -18.26
CA ILE A 397 -5.37 -4.17 -17.51
C ILE A 397 -4.13 -3.74 -18.32
N PRO A 398 -3.23 -2.91 -17.76
CA PRO A 398 -1.92 -2.61 -18.33
C PRO A 398 -0.96 -3.80 -18.18
N ILE A 399 -0.31 -4.19 -19.26
CA ILE A 399 0.74 -5.21 -19.28
C ILE A 399 2.05 -4.66 -19.84
N GLU A 400 3.15 -5.20 -19.35
CA GLU A 400 4.49 -4.99 -19.86
C GLU A 400 5.00 -6.29 -20.48
N ILE A 401 5.54 -6.20 -21.69
CA ILE A 401 6.03 -7.32 -22.48
C ILE A 401 7.51 -7.09 -22.73
N PHE A 402 8.34 -8.03 -22.30
CA PHE A 402 9.78 -8.02 -22.48
C PHE A 402 10.14 -9.14 -23.46
N TYR A 403 10.87 -8.80 -24.52
CA TYR A 403 11.30 -9.74 -25.54
C TYR A 403 12.76 -10.16 -25.33
N PRO A 404 13.17 -11.36 -25.80
CA PRO A 404 14.55 -11.83 -25.67
C PRO A 404 15.60 -10.93 -26.34
N ASP A 405 15.20 -10.13 -27.34
CA ASP A 405 16.06 -9.17 -28.03
C ASP A 405 16.24 -7.84 -27.27
N GLY A 406 15.64 -7.72 -26.08
CA GLY A 406 15.71 -6.55 -25.22
C GLY A 406 14.62 -5.51 -25.46
N LYS A 407 13.72 -5.71 -26.44
CA LYS A 407 12.59 -4.80 -26.65
C LYS A 407 11.58 -4.89 -25.51
N ILE A 408 10.98 -3.75 -25.16
CA ILE A 408 9.91 -3.65 -24.16
C ILE A 408 8.70 -2.98 -24.80
N LYS A 409 7.51 -3.58 -24.67
CA LYS A 409 6.23 -2.98 -25.07
C LYS A 409 5.31 -2.83 -23.87
N ARG A 410 4.59 -1.71 -23.83
CA ARG A 410 3.57 -1.39 -22.83
C ARG A 410 2.22 -1.29 -23.51
N VAL A 411 1.26 -2.10 -23.09
CA VAL A 411 -0.05 -2.20 -23.74
C VAL A 411 -1.13 -2.21 -22.69
N ILE A 412 -2.20 -1.46 -22.94
CA ILE A 412 -3.42 -1.55 -22.15
C ILE A 412 -4.35 -2.52 -22.88
N VAL A 413 -4.58 -3.68 -22.27
CA VAL A 413 -5.54 -4.67 -22.77
C VAL A 413 -6.93 -4.27 -22.31
N GLU A 414 -7.86 -4.14 -23.24
CA GLU A 414 -9.26 -3.80 -22.94
C GLU A 414 -10.07 -5.06 -22.63
N SER A 415 -11.01 -4.97 -21.68
CA SER A 415 -11.85 -6.09 -21.24
C SER A 415 -12.65 -6.69 -22.41
N GLY A 416 -12.63 -8.02 -22.54
CA GLY A 416 -13.39 -8.78 -23.53
C GLY A 416 -12.94 -8.60 -24.98
N LYS A 417 -11.80 -7.95 -25.22
CA LYS A 417 -11.25 -7.72 -26.56
C LYS A 417 -9.94 -8.45 -26.74
N LYS A 418 -9.89 -9.29 -27.77
CA LYS A 418 -8.64 -9.87 -28.25
C LYS A 418 -7.73 -8.75 -28.75
N THR A 419 -6.57 -8.59 -28.13
CA THR A 419 -5.55 -7.62 -28.50
C THR A 419 -4.37 -8.35 -29.12
N GLU A 420 -4.06 -8.02 -30.37
CA GLU A 420 -2.90 -8.56 -31.08
C GLU A 420 -1.74 -7.56 -31.01
N ILE A 421 -0.56 -8.05 -30.66
CA ILE A 421 0.64 -7.25 -30.38
C ILE A 421 1.78 -7.86 -31.19
N ILE A 422 2.15 -7.21 -32.28
CA ILE A 422 3.21 -7.66 -33.18
C ILE A 422 4.57 -7.21 -32.63
N ASN A 423 5.58 -8.07 -32.62
CA ASN A 423 6.97 -7.73 -32.32
C ASN A 423 7.70 -7.19 -33.55
N ASP A 424 7.42 -5.94 -33.93
CA ASP A 424 8.14 -5.20 -34.98
C ASP A 424 9.58 -4.85 -34.57
#